data_AF-A0A7Y5WWJ6-F1
#
_entry.id   AF-A0A7Y5WWJ6-F1
#
_cell.length_a   1.000
_cell.length_b   1.000
_cell.length_c   1.000
_cell.angle_alpha   90.00
_cell.angle_beta   90.00
_cell.angle_gamma   90.00
#
_symmetry.space_group_name_H-M   'P 1'
#
loop_
_entity.id
_entity.type
_entity.pdbx_description
1 polymer ?
#
loop_
_entity_poly.entity_id
_entity_poly.type
_entity_poly.pdbx_seq_one_letter_code
_entity_poly.pdbx_strand_id
1 'polypeptide(L)'
;MKSQWIEFISSYCDSWCERCAFTERCSHFAMHSAITMCDGDVEAALQLTFGEPRRPDGVQRPPAHQRIADILGHADPTPKELAAIGREVEARQERMRRLPLAEASLDYAIGARRWLDAQGRRRETSEAAVAGAMEIVSWDASLIHAKIMRALNGRDEQTNGAARGAKKAVQSDWNGSAKVALLSLERSAVAWQTIAGSTTAEAAGALMDAAARLRSALLDDFPRAREFRRPGFDR
;
A
#
# COMPACT_ATOMS: atom_id res chain seq x y z
N MET A 1 -24.50 -1.60 16.69
CA MET A 1 -24.43 -0.31 15.98
C MET A 1 -23.57 -0.54 14.73
N LYS A 2 -24.03 -0.19 13.52
CA LYS A 2 -23.16 -0.30 12.33
C LYS A 2 -22.05 0.75 12.47
N SER A 3 -20.80 0.35 12.29
CA SER A 3 -19.67 1.28 12.27
C SER A 3 -19.91 2.35 11.19
N GLN A 4 -19.63 3.62 11.49
CA GLN A 4 -19.67 4.69 10.49
C GLN A 4 -18.55 4.53 9.44
N TRP A 5 -17.50 3.78 9.81
CA TRP A 5 -16.33 3.53 8.99
C TRP A 5 -16.56 2.38 8.01
N ILE A 6 -16.01 2.52 6.81
CA ILE A 6 -15.89 1.41 5.87
C ILE A 6 -14.72 0.53 6.33
N GLU A 7 -15.02 -0.68 6.79
CA GLU A 7 -14.01 -1.62 7.26
C GLU A 7 -12.98 -1.96 6.16
N PHE A 8 -11.70 -1.96 6.53
CA PHE A 8 -10.57 -2.28 5.65
C PHE A 8 -10.43 -1.43 4.38
N ILE A 9 -11.10 -0.27 4.27
CA ILE A 9 -10.99 0.62 3.10
C ILE A 9 -9.53 1.04 2.82
N SER A 10 -8.77 1.34 3.88
CA SER A 10 -7.38 1.79 3.77
C SER A 10 -6.42 0.68 3.34
N SER A 11 -6.77 -0.59 3.57
CA SER A 11 -5.93 -1.73 3.16
C SER A 11 -5.78 -1.83 1.64
N TYR A 12 -6.81 -1.41 0.89
CA TYR A 12 -6.88 -1.56 -0.56
C TYR A 12 -7.16 -0.24 -1.29
N CYS A 13 -6.69 0.88 -0.72
CA CYS A 13 -6.68 2.19 -1.35
C CYS A 13 -5.32 2.50 -2.03
N ASP A 14 -5.30 3.56 -2.83
CA ASP A 14 -4.09 4.14 -3.43
C ASP A 14 -3.43 5.21 -2.54
N SER A 15 -3.92 5.38 -1.31
CA SER A 15 -3.47 6.36 -0.32
C SER A 15 -3.55 7.83 -0.74
N TRP A 16 -4.20 8.15 -1.88
CA TRP A 16 -4.29 9.53 -2.39
C TRP A 16 -5.45 10.28 -1.73
N CYS A 17 -5.28 10.62 -0.45
CA CYS A 17 -6.36 11.11 0.40
C CYS A 17 -6.98 12.43 -0.10
N GLU A 18 -6.18 13.31 -0.67
CA GLU A 18 -6.60 14.61 -1.22
C GLU A 18 -7.57 14.46 -2.40
N ARG A 19 -7.63 13.27 -3.02
CA ARG A 19 -8.53 12.95 -4.13
C ARG A 19 -9.55 11.86 -3.76
N CYS A 20 -9.59 11.44 -2.50
CA CYS A 20 -10.41 10.32 -2.07
C CYS A 20 -11.84 10.76 -1.73
N ALA A 21 -12.83 10.17 -2.40
CA ALA A 21 -14.26 10.44 -2.15
C ALA A 21 -14.79 9.81 -0.84
N PHE A 22 -13.95 9.12 -0.07
CA PHE A 22 -14.36 8.36 1.12
C PHE A 22 -13.70 8.84 2.42
N THR A 23 -13.07 10.01 2.42
CA THR A 23 -12.40 10.59 3.60
C THR A 23 -13.30 10.64 4.82
N GLU A 24 -14.57 11.03 4.66
CA GLU A 24 -15.58 11.09 5.73
C GLU A 24 -15.92 9.72 6.35
N ARG A 25 -15.62 8.62 5.63
CA ARG A 25 -15.93 7.24 6.05
C ARG A 25 -14.68 6.37 6.18
N CYS A 26 -13.50 6.99 6.18
CA CYS A 26 -12.21 6.32 6.28
C CYS A 26 -11.58 6.60 7.65
N SER A 27 -11.56 5.59 8.52
CA SER A 27 -10.94 5.71 9.84
C SER A 27 -9.43 6.02 9.77
N HIS A 28 -8.75 5.57 8.71
CA HIS A 28 -7.34 5.88 8.51
C HIS A 28 -7.11 7.37 8.20
N PHE A 29 -7.98 7.97 7.37
CA PHE A 29 -7.90 9.40 7.11
C PHE A 29 -8.22 10.20 8.37
N ALA A 30 -9.30 9.86 9.07
CA ALA A 30 -9.67 10.50 10.33
C ALA A 30 -8.53 10.44 11.36
N MET A 31 -7.89 9.27 11.51
CA MET A 31 -6.71 9.11 12.37
C MET A 31 -5.54 10.00 11.94
N HIS A 32 -5.21 10.03 10.64
CA HIS A 32 -4.10 10.83 10.15
C HIS A 32 -4.33 12.33 10.38
N SER A 33 -5.55 12.81 10.11
CA SER A 33 -5.95 14.19 10.41
C SER A 33 -5.87 14.48 11.91
N ALA A 34 -6.36 13.57 12.75
CA ALA A 34 -6.32 13.73 14.21
C ALA A 34 -4.89 13.80 14.75
N ILE A 35 -3.95 13.00 14.23
CA ILE A 35 -2.54 13.07 14.61
C ILE A 35 -1.96 14.46 14.32
N THR A 36 -2.27 15.04 13.17
CA THR A 36 -1.86 16.42 12.85
C THR A 36 -2.52 17.45 13.77
N MET A 37 -3.81 17.29 14.08
CA MET A 37 -4.56 18.19 14.97
C MET A 37 -4.08 18.13 16.43
N CYS A 38 -3.52 17.00 16.85
CA CYS A 38 -3.01 16.77 18.19
C CYS A 38 -1.48 16.91 18.28
N ASP A 39 -0.84 17.63 17.35
CA ASP A 39 0.61 17.88 17.35
C ASP A 39 1.47 16.61 17.45
N GLY A 40 1.00 15.50 16.88
CA GLY A 40 1.68 14.20 16.92
C GLY A 40 1.33 13.32 18.12
N ASP A 41 0.47 13.78 19.05
CA ASP A 41 -0.01 12.95 20.16
C ASP A 41 -1.00 11.88 19.65
N VAL A 42 -0.50 10.65 19.57
CA VAL A 42 -1.25 9.49 19.08
C VAL A 42 -2.40 9.10 20.01
N GLU A 43 -2.25 9.26 21.33
CA GLU A 43 -3.30 8.90 22.29
C GLU A 43 -4.46 9.89 22.21
N ALA A 44 -4.13 11.19 22.18
CA ALA A 44 -5.13 12.24 21.96
C ALA A 44 -5.84 12.07 20.60
N ALA A 45 -5.09 11.71 19.55
CA ALA A 45 -5.67 11.46 18.22
C ALA A 45 -6.60 10.23 18.19
N LEU A 46 -6.25 9.15 18.90
CA LEU A 46 -7.09 7.97 19.07
C LEU A 46 -8.40 8.34 19.76
N GLN A 47 -8.32 9.09 20.86
CA GLN A 47 -9.50 9.55 21.61
C GLN A 47 -10.37 10.47 20.75
N LEU A 48 -9.76 11.38 19.98
CA LEU A 48 -10.48 12.26 19.06
C LEU A 48 -11.20 11.48 17.94
N THR A 49 -10.56 10.44 17.40
CA THR A 49 -11.08 9.69 16.25
C THR A 49 -12.12 8.64 16.63
N PHE A 50 -11.87 7.90 17.71
CA PHE A 50 -12.67 6.74 18.10
C PHE A 50 -13.47 6.96 19.39
N GLY A 51 -13.28 8.09 20.07
CA GLY A 51 -13.78 8.33 21.41
C GLY A 51 -12.95 7.63 22.48
N GLU A 52 -13.30 7.85 23.74
CA GLU A 52 -12.72 7.08 24.84
C GLU A 52 -13.01 5.58 24.67
N PRO A 53 -12.01 4.71 24.88
CA PRO A 53 -12.23 3.27 24.96
C PRO A 53 -13.19 2.91 26.11
N ARG A 54 -14.50 2.90 25.82
CA ARG A 54 -15.52 2.56 26.81
C ARG A 54 -15.64 1.04 26.92
N ARG A 55 -15.26 0.50 28.08
CA ARG A 55 -15.61 -0.88 28.42
C ARG A 55 -17.08 -0.96 28.84
N PRO A 56 -17.81 -2.02 28.46
CA PRO A 56 -19.22 -2.17 28.84
C PRO A 56 -19.45 -2.21 30.36
N ASP A 57 -18.46 -2.65 31.14
CA ASP A 57 -18.53 -2.77 32.59
C ASP A 57 -18.01 -1.53 33.34
N GLY A 58 -17.50 -0.51 32.64
CA GLY A 58 -16.94 0.70 33.25
C GLY A 58 -15.65 0.47 34.07
N VAL A 59 -15.14 -0.77 34.13
CA VAL A 59 -13.98 -1.11 34.96
C VAL A 59 -12.69 -0.87 34.18
N GLN A 60 -11.84 0.03 34.69
CA GLN A 60 -10.47 0.14 34.20
C GLN A 60 -9.66 -1.09 34.62
N ARG A 61 -9.40 -1.97 33.65
CA ARG A 61 -8.40 -3.06 33.71
C ARG A 61 -7.22 -2.74 32.80
N PRO A 62 -6.04 -3.32 33.06
CA PRO A 62 -4.92 -3.27 32.13
C PRO A 62 -5.35 -3.72 30.71
N PRO A 63 -4.72 -3.18 29.65
CA PRO A 63 -4.93 -3.64 28.28
C PRO A 63 -4.82 -5.18 28.17
N ALA A 64 -5.52 -5.75 27.19
CA ALA A 64 -5.52 -7.21 27.01
C ALA A 64 -4.10 -7.78 26.86
N HIS A 65 -3.19 -7.07 26.18
CA HIS A 65 -1.81 -7.52 26.02
C HIS A 65 -1.05 -7.62 27.34
N GLN A 66 -1.25 -6.68 28.29
CA GLN A 66 -0.64 -6.76 29.62
C GLN A 66 -1.20 -7.94 30.41
N ARG A 67 -2.53 -8.10 30.44
CA ARG A 67 -3.14 -9.24 31.14
C ARG A 67 -2.71 -10.58 30.55
N ILE A 68 -2.57 -10.67 29.24
CA ILE A 68 -2.05 -11.86 28.57
C ILE A 68 -0.58 -12.05 28.93
N ALA A 69 0.24 -10.99 28.94
CA ALA A 69 1.64 -11.07 29.36
C ALA A 69 1.75 -11.55 30.82
N ASP A 70 0.93 -11.04 31.73
CA ASP A 70 0.87 -11.49 33.13
C ASP A 70 0.55 -13.00 33.22
N ILE A 71 -0.44 -13.48 32.43
CA ILE A 71 -0.80 -14.91 32.34
C ILE A 71 0.34 -15.74 31.76
N LEU A 72 1.04 -15.21 30.75
CA LEU A 72 2.17 -15.86 30.09
C LEU A 72 3.50 -15.68 30.88
N GLY A 73 3.46 -15.00 32.03
CA GLY A 73 4.62 -14.79 32.90
C GLY A 73 5.66 -13.80 32.36
N HIS A 74 5.26 -12.83 31.54
CA HIS A 74 6.16 -11.84 30.90
C HIS A 74 7.33 -12.49 30.15
N ALA A 75 7.06 -13.59 29.45
CA ALA A 75 8.05 -14.22 28.59
C ALA A 75 8.33 -13.33 27.37
N ASP A 76 9.20 -12.33 27.55
CA ASP A 76 9.74 -11.56 26.43
C ASP A 76 10.61 -12.48 25.56
N PRO A 77 10.53 -12.34 24.23
CA PRO A 77 11.41 -13.09 23.33
C PRO A 77 12.87 -12.83 23.70
N THR A 78 13.64 -13.90 23.84
CA THR A 78 15.08 -13.79 24.09
C THR A 78 15.76 -13.09 22.92
N PRO A 79 16.92 -12.44 23.13
CA PRO A 79 17.70 -11.86 22.02
C PRO A 79 18.01 -12.87 20.90
N LYS A 80 18.16 -14.15 21.25
CA LYS A 80 18.38 -15.24 20.29
C LYS A 80 17.15 -15.52 19.43
N GLU A 81 15.96 -15.51 20.03
CA GLU A 81 14.68 -15.68 19.32
C GLU A 81 14.39 -14.48 18.42
N LEU A 82 14.58 -13.25 18.91
CA LEU A 82 14.48 -12.04 18.10
C LEU A 82 15.41 -12.08 16.89
N ALA A 83 16.67 -12.49 17.11
CA ALA A 83 17.63 -12.62 16.02
C ALA A 83 17.23 -13.74 15.02
N ALA A 84 16.60 -14.82 15.48
CA ALA A 84 16.10 -15.87 14.60
C ALA A 84 14.94 -15.38 13.73
N ILE A 85 13.98 -14.68 14.32
CA ILE A 85 12.87 -14.03 13.60
C ILE A 85 13.41 -13.02 12.59
N GLY A 86 14.38 -12.18 13.00
CA GLY A 86 15.02 -11.21 12.11
C GLY A 86 15.64 -11.86 10.88
N ARG A 87 16.42 -12.94 11.06
CA ARG A 87 16.99 -13.71 9.94
C ARG A 87 15.93 -14.30 9.01
N GLU A 88 14.82 -14.79 9.56
CA GLU A 88 13.71 -15.32 8.75
C GLU A 88 13.05 -14.22 7.90
N VAL A 89 12.77 -13.06 8.51
CA VAL A 89 12.21 -11.89 7.84
C VAL A 89 13.14 -11.38 6.74
N GLU A 90 14.44 -11.23 7.02
CA GLU A 90 15.45 -10.81 6.05
C GLU A 90 15.56 -11.80 4.89
N ALA A 91 15.65 -13.10 5.18
CA ALA A 91 15.70 -14.14 4.16
C ALA A 91 14.45 -14.11 3.26
N ARG A 92 13.27 -13.84 3.85
CA ARG A 92 12.04 -13.66 3.07
C ARG A 92 12.09 -12.43 2.18
N GLN A 93 12.47 -11.29 2.73
CA GLN A 93 12.59 -10.05 1.96
C GLN A 93 13.57 -10.21 0.79
N GLU A 94 14.69 -10.88 1.01
CA GLU A 94 15.69 -11.14 -0.02
C GLU A 94 15.15 -12.05 -1.13
N ARG A 95 14.42 -13.13 -0.77
CA ARG A 95 13.74 -13.96 -1.78
C ARG A 95 12.78 -13.14 -2.63
N MET A 96 11.99 -12.25 -2.01
CA MET A 96 11.02 -11.42 -2.73
C MET A 96 11.71 -10.42 -3.66
N ARG A 97 12.80 -9.77 -3.21
CA ARG A 97 13.54 -8.79 -4.01
C ARG A 97 14.17 -9.39 -5.27
N ARG A 98 14.51 -10.68 -5.24
CA ARG A 98 15.08 -11.41 -6.40
C ARG A 98 14.05 -11.86 -7.43
N LEU A 99 12.75 -11.67 -7.17
CA LEU A 99 11.73 -12.03 -8.14
C LEU A 99 11.73 -11.03 -9.31
N PRO A 100 11.62 -11.49 -10.58
CA PRO A 100 11.62 -10.60 -11.74
C PRO A 100 10.57 -9.47 -11.66
N LEU A 101 9.39 -9.77 -11.11
CA LEU A 101 8.34 -8.78 -10.91
C LEU A 101 8.73 -7.70 -9.89
N ALA A 102 9.44 -8.07 -8.83
CA ALA A 102 9.92 -7.12 -7.82
C ALA A 102 10.99 -6.20 -8.41
N GLU A 103 11.98 -6.78 -9.09
CA GLU A 103 13.06 -6.05 -9.77
C GLU A 103 12.50 -5.07 -10.82
N ALA A 104 11.67 -5.56 -11.74
CA ALA A 104 11.07 -4.71 -12.78
C ALA A 104 10.23 -3.57 -12.19
N SER A 105 9.52 -3.82 -11.08
CA SER A 105 8.72 -2.77 -10.43
C SER A 105 9.57 -1.70 -9.76
N LEU A 106 10.74 -2.09 -9.22
CA LEU A 106 11.70 -1.17 -8.63
C LEU A 106 12.38 -0.33 -9.73
N ASP A 107 12.79 -0.96 -10.83
CA ASP A 107 13.37 -0.27 -11.99
C ASP A 107 12.41 0.76 -12.57
N TYR A 108 11.13 0.40 -12.71
CA TYR A 108 10.09 1.34 -13.13
C TYR A 108 9.97 2.53 -12.16
N ALA A 109 9.91 2.26 -10.84
CA ALA A 109 9.79 3.31 -9.84
C ALA A 109 10.99 4.28 -9.86
N ILE A 110 12.21 3.73 -9.97
CA ILE A 110 13.46 4.52 -10.06
C ILE A 110 13.50 5.31 -11.37
N GLY A 111 13.18 4.68 -12.50
CA GLY A 111 13.15 5.31 -13.82
C GLY A 111 12.16 6.46 -13.88
N ALA A 112 10.94 6.24 -13.38
CA ALA A 112 9.91 7.28 -13.27
C ALA A 112 10.36 8.45 -12.40
N ARG A 113 10.96 8.18 -11.23
CA ARG A 113 11.48 9.26 -10.35
C ARG A 113 12.59 10.05 -11.02
N ARG A 114 13.58 9.37 -11.62
CA ARG A 114 14.68 10.03 -12.34
C ARG A 114 14.18 10.89 -13.49
N TRP A 115 13.18 10.41 -14.23
CA TRP A 115 12.57 11.19 -15.31
C TRP A 115 11.90 12.45 -14.77
N LEU A 116 11.15 12.34 -13.67
CA LEU A 116 10.48 13.48 -13.01
C LEU A 116 11.49 14.50 -12.49
N ASP A 117 12.56 14.04 -11.84
CA ASP A 117 13.61 14.91 -11.31
C ASP A 117 14.33 15.68 -12.44
N ALA A 118 14.55 15.02 -13.58
CA ALA A 118 15.13 15.64 -14.77
C ALA A 118 14.24 16.72 -15.42
N GLN A 119 12.94 16.77 -15.11
CA GLN A 119 12.07 17.82 -15.65
C GLN A 119 12.32 19.18 -14.97
N GLY A 120 12.81 19.22 -13.73
CA GLY A 120 13.10 20.46 -13.01
C GLY A 120 12.01 21.52 -13.18
N ARG A 121 12.38 22.71 -13.67
CA ARG A 121 11.46 23.85 -13.91
C ARG A 121 10.43 23.64 -15.01
N ARG A 122 10.60 22.67 -15.93
CA ARG A 122 9.59 22.38 -16.98
C ARG A 122 8.27 21.92 -16.37
N ARG A 123 8.30 21.36 -15.16
CA ARG A 123 7.08 20.97 -14.43
C ARG A 123 6.18 22.17 -14.12
N GLU A 124 6.76 23.34 -13.86
CA GLU A 124 6.03 24.57 -13.49
C GLU A 124 5.43 25.27 -14.72
N THR A 125 6.05 25.11 -15.89
CA THR A 125 5.64 25.76 -17.15
C THR A 125 4.88 24.83 -18.09
N SER A 126 4.58 23.60 -17.64
CA SER A 126 3.86 22.61 -18.44
C SER A 126 2.39 22.98 -18.58
N GLU A 127 1.77 22.57 -19.68
CA GLU A 127 0.32 22.63 -19.83
C GLU A 127 -0.37 21.82 -18.72
N ALA A 128 -1.57 22.26 -18.31
CA ALA A 128 -2.29 21.67 -17.18
C ALA A 128 -2.48 20.15 -17.30
N ALA A 129 -2.72 19.64 -18.51
CA ALA A 129 -2.86 18.21 -18.76
C ALA A 129 -1.57 17.43 -18.45
N VAL A 130 -0.42 17.96 -18.88
CA VAL A 130 0.91 17.36 -18.66
C VAL A 130 1.31 17.46 -17.19
N ALA A 131 1.05 18.60 -16.54
CA ALA A 131 1.28 18.76 -15.10
C ALA A 131 0.47 17.75 -14.27
N GLY A 132 -0.82 17.57 -14.59
CA GLY A 132 -1.67 16.57 -13.95
C GLY A 132 -1.18 15.13 -14.18
N ALA A 133 -0.68 14.83 -15.38
CA ALA A 133 -0.07 13.53 -15.68
C ALA A 133 1.22 13.30 -14.87
N MET A 134 2.07 14.32 -14.71
CA MET A 134 3.28 14.24 -13.87
C MET A 134 2.94 14.00 -12.39
N GLU A 135 1.86 14.60 -11.87
CA GLU A 135 1.38 14.33 -10.50
C GLU A 135 0.96 12.87 -10.33
N ILE A 136 0.21 12.32 -11.29
CA ILE A 136 -0.21 10.92 -11.29
C ILE A 136 1.01 10.01 -11.22
N VAL A 137 1.97 10.17 -12.14
CA VAL A 137 3.17 9.34 -12.17
C VAL A 137 3.98 9.50 -10.88
N SER A 138 4.11 10.73 -10.38
CA SER A 138 4.85 11.01 -9.15
C SER A 138 4.25 10.31 -7.94
N TRP A 139 2.93 10.21 -7.87
CA TRP A 139 2.20 9.49 -6.83
C TRP A 139 2.33 7.97 -7.00
N ASP A 140 2.04 7.48 -8.20
CA ASP A 140 1.92 6.05 -8.47
C ASP A 140 3.28 5.31 -8.48
N ALA A 141 4.38 5.96 -8.86
CA ALA A 141 5.68 5.30 -9.02
C ALA A 141 6.11 4.50 -7.77
N SER A 142 6.05 5.11 -6.59
CA SER A 142 6.43 4.44 -5.34
C SER A 142 5.34 3.50 -4.82
N LEU A 143 4.07 3.85 -5.03
CA LEU A 143 2.92 3.06 -4.61
C LEU A 143 2.86 1.71 -5.32
N ILE A 144 3.11 1.69 -6.64
CA ILE A 144 3.10 0.46 -7.47
C ILE A 144 4.08 -0.56 -6.90
N HIS A 145 5.35 -0.17 -6.68
CA HIS A 145 6.36 -1.06 -6.12
C HIS A 145 5.96 -1.56 -4.74
N ALA A 146 5.51 -0.66 -3.85
CA ALA A 146 5.08 -1.04 -2.50
C ALA A 146 3.92 -2.06 -2.50
N LYS A 147 2.93 -1.87 -3.38
CA LYS A 147 1.76 -2.77 -3.49
C LYS A 147 2.12 -4.11 -4.15
N ILE A 148 3.02 -4.12 -5.13
CA ILE A 148 3.57 -5.35 -5.71
C ILE A 148 4.33 -6.14 -4.64
N MET A 149 5.21 -5.49 -3.87
CA MET A 149 5.94 -6.15 -2.79
C MET A 149 5.01 -6.70 -1.71
N ARG A 150 3.95 -5.98 -1.35
CA ARG A 150 2.93 -6.50 -0.42
C ARG A 150 2.22 -7.74 -0.99
N ALA A 151 1.84 -7.72 -2.27
CA ALA A 151 1.21 -8.87 -2.91
C ALA A 151 2.13 -10.10 -2.92
N LEU A 152 3.41 -9.91 -3.28
CA LEU A 152 4.42 -10.97 -3.28
C LEU A 152 4.63 -11.55 -1.88
N ASN A 153 4.82 -10.69 -0.86
CA ASN A 153 4.98 -11.14 0.53
C ASN A 153 3.75 -11.89 1.04
N GLY A 154 2.54 -11.38 0.81
CA GLY A 154 1.31 -12.06 1.24
C GLY A 154 1.13 -13.43 0.60
N ARG A 155 1.50 -13.59 -0.68
CA ARG A 155 1.49 -14.89 -1.36
C ARG A 155 2.56 -15.85 -0.82
N ASP A 156 3.75 -15.34 -0.51
CA ASP A 156 4.84 -16.14 0.10
C ASP A 156 4.45 -16.62 1.50
N GLU A 157 3.89 -15.75 2.33
CA GLU A 157 3.39 -16.10 3.67
C GLU A 157 2.35 -17.23 3.62
N GLN A 158 1.46 -17.19 2.62
CA GLN A 158 0.46 -18.25 2.42
C GLN A 158 1.08 -19.58 1.98
N THR A 159 2.14 -19.53 1.17
CA THR A 159 2.74 -20.72 0.53
C THR A 159 3.79 -21.37 1.43
N ASN A 160 4.63 -20.55 2.06
CA ASN A 160 5.84 -20.96 2.76
C ASN A 160 5.78 -20.72 4.27
N GLY A 161 4.95 -19.78 4.75
CA GLY A 161 4.84 -19.40 6.16
C GLY A 161 4.04 -20.36 7.03
N ALA A 162 3.88 -20.02 8.32
CA ALA A 162 3.18 -20.85 9.31
C ALA A 162 1.64 -20.96 9.08
N ALA A 163 1.07 -20.05 8.28
CA ALA A 163 -0.35 -20.03 7.91
C ALA A 163 -0.68 -20.95 6.71
N ARG A 164 0.00 -22.10 6.59
CA ARG A 164 -0.24 -23.07 5.50
C ARG A 164 -1.69 -23.55 5.56
N GLY A 165 -2.43 -23.41 4.45
CA GLY A 165 -3.75 -24.03 4.28
C GLY A 165 -4.97 -23.11 4.25
N ALA A 166 -4.82 -21.78 4.42
CA ALA A 166 -5.92 -20.86 4.11
C ALA A 166 -6.15 -20.77 2.58
N LYS A 167 -7.42 -20.82 2.17
CA LYS A 167 -7.82 -20.96 0.75
C LYS A 167 -7.23 -19.84 -0.10
N LYS A 168 -6.90 -20.15 -1.37
CA LYS A 168 -6.63 -19.22 -2.49
C LYS A 168 -7.88 -18.40 -2.85
N ALA A 169 -8.46 -17.73 -1.87
CA ALA A 169 -9.67 -16.95 -2.01
C ALA A 169 -9.39 -15.72 -2.87
N VAL A 170 -10.39 -15.30 -3.65
CA VAL A 170 -10.35 -14.03 -4.38
C VAL A 170 -10.05 -12.87 -3.45
N GLN A 171 -10.67 -12.88 -2.27
CA GLN A 171 -10.60 -11.84 -1.23
C GLN A 171 -9.38 -12.00 -0.32
N SER A 172 -8.24 -12.38 -0.87
CA SER A 172 -6.97 -12.41 -0.15
C SER A 172 -6.27 -11.05 -0.16
N ASP A 173 -5.45 -10.79 0.86
CA ASP A 173 -4.66 -9.56 0.95
C ASP A 173 -3.76 -9.35 -0.28
N TRP A 174 -3.16 -10.43 -0.79
CA TRP A 174 -2.27 -10.35 -1.95
C TRP A 174 -3.03 -9.99 -3.23
N ASN A 175 -4.24 -10.51 -3.45
CA ASN A 175 -5.04 -10.14 -4.62
C ASN A 175 -5.53 -8.69 -4.52
N GLY A 176 -5.90 -8.23 -3.33
CA GLY A 176 -6.27 -6.84 -3.11
C GLY A 176 -5.11 -5.88 -3.34
N SER A 177 -3.91 -6.23 -2.87
CA SER A 177 -2.68 -5.47 -3.10
C SER A 177 -2.31 -5.43 -4.58
N ALA A 178 -2.36 -6.58 -5.27
CA ALA A 178 -2.13 -6.66 -6.71
C ALA A 178 -3.16 -5.84 -7.50
N LYS A 179 -4.44 -5.83 -7.09
CA LYS A 179 -5.47 -5.00 -7.74
C LYS A 179 -5.16 -3.52 -7.66
N VAL A 180 -4.71 -3.02 -6.50
CA VAL A 180 -4.31 -1.61 -6.36
C VAL A 180 -3.15 -1.29 -7.29
N ALA A 181 -2.12 -2.14 -7.33
CA ALA A 181 -0.99 -1.95 -8.25
C ALA A 181 -1.43 -1.93 -9.73
N LEU A 182 -2.36 -2.80 -10.13
CA LEU A 182 -2.91 -2.81 -11.50
C LEU A 182 -3.61 -1.49 -11.85
N LEU A 183 -4.45 -0.97 -10.95
CA LEU A 183 -5.16 0.30 -11.17
C LEU A 183 -4.18 1.48 -11.28
N SER A 184 -3.16 1.51 -10.42
CA SER A 184 -2.08 2.51 -10.51
C SER A 184 -1.26 2.39 -11.78
N LEU A 185 -0.96 1.17 -12.25
CA LEU A 185 -0.26 0.95 -13.53
C LEU A 185 -1.09 1.40 -14.73
N GLU A 186 -2.39 1.13 -14.74
CA GLU A 186 -3.31 1.57 -15.79
C GLU A 186 -3.41 3.11 -15.84
N ARG A 187 -3.56 3.74 -14.67
CA ARG A 187 -3.58 5.19 -14.53
C ARG A 187 -2.24 5.81 -14.96
N SER A 188 -1.11 5.22 -14.55
CA SER A 188 0.23 5.65 -14.95
C SER A 188 0.47 5.52 -16.45
N ALA A 189 -0.03 4.46 -17.10
CA ALA A 189 0.15 4.27 -18.54
C ALA A 189 -0.53 5.41 -19.35
N VAL A 190 -1.74 5.83 -18.96
CA VAL A 190 -2.44 6.96 -19.57
C VAL A 190 -1.69 8.28 -19.31
N ALA A 191 -1.17 8.47 -18.09
CA ALA A 191 -0.37 9.65 -17.78
C ALA A 191 0.92 9.70 -18.60
N TRP A 192 1.64 8.58 -18.74
CA TRP A 192 2.82 8.51 -19.60
C TRP A 192 2.50 8.75 -21.07
N GLN A 193 1.35 8.28 -21.57
CA GLN A 193 0.91 8.59 -22.94
C GLN A 193 0.69 10.09 -23.13
N THR A 194 0.07 10.76 -22.16
CA THR A 194 -0.15 12.21 -22.20
C THR A 194 1.19 12.97 -22.19
N ILE A 195 2.12 12.56 -21.32
CA ILE A 195 3.46 13.11 -21.24
C ILE A 195 4.22 12.90 -22.56
N ALA A 196 4.21 11.67 -23.09
CA ALA A 196 4.90 11.30 -24.32
C ALA A 196 4.36 12.05 -25.54
N GLY A 197 3.07 12.38 -25.57
CA GLY A 197 2.46 13.21 -26.62
C GLY A 197 2.93 14.67 -26.61
N SER A 198 3.37 15.19 -25.46
CA SER A 198 3.81 16.58 -25.30
C SER A 198 5.33 16.76 -25.25
N THR A 199 6.09 15.67 -25.24
CA THR A 199 7.57 15.68 -25.14
C THR A 199 8.19 14.85 -26.24
N THR A 200 9.33 15.28 -26.76
CA THR A 200 10.13 14.46 -27.69
C THR A 200 11.00 13.43 -26.96
N ALA A 201 10.85 13.29 -25.64
CA ALA A 201 11.68 12.40 -24.84
C ALA A 201 11.27 10.92 -25.00
N GLU A 202 12.09 10.15 -25.71
CA GLU A 202 12.00 8.69 -25.85
C GLU A 202 11.83 7.97 -24.48
N ALA A 203 12.40 8.55 -23.42
CA ALA A 203 12.30 8.03 -22.06
C ALA A 203 10.85 7.93 -21.54
N ALA A 204 9.96 8.86 -21.91
CA ALA A 204 8.55 8.80 -21.49
C ALA A 204 7.82 7.61 -22.16
N GLY A 205 8.12 7.35 -23.44
CA GLY A 205 7.64 6.16 -24.15
C GLY A 205 8.16 4.86 -23.55
N ALA A 206 9.46 4.81 -23.22
CA ALA A 206 10.05 3.64 -22.56
C ALA A 206 9.41 3.32 -21.20
N LEU A 207 9.05 4.35 -20.42
CA LEU A 207 8.36 4.21 -19.13
C LEU A 207 6.90 3.80 -19.30
N MET A 208 6.20 4.30 -20.34
CA MET A 208 4.88 3.81 -20.73
C MET A 208 4.91 2.30 -21.02
N ASP A 209 5.87 1.86 -21.83
CA ASP A 209 6.01 0.45 -22.18
C ASP A 209 6.39 -0.41 -20.97
N ALA A 210 7.24 0.11 -20.08
CA ALA A 210 7.59 -0.55 -18.82
C ALA A 210 6.35 -0.74 -17.93
N ALA A 211 5.49 0.27 -17.80
CA ALA A 211 4.23 0.15 -17.07
C ALA A 211 3.31 -0.91 -17.69
N ALA A 212 3.21 -0.97 -19.02
CA ALA A 212 2.41 -1.97 -19.71
C ALA A 212 2.94 -3.40 -19.50
N ARG A 213 4.26 -3.60 -19.61
CA ARG A 213 4.92 -4.90 -19.32
C ARG A 213 4.71 -5.33 -17.88
N LEU A 214 4.89 -4.42 -16.92
CA LEU A 214 4.63 -4.70 -15.51
C LEU A 214 3.18 -5.10 -15.25
N ARG A 215 2.23 -4.43 -15.90
CA ARG A 215 0.81 -4.79 -15.79
C ARG A 215 0.55 -6.23 -16.26
N SER A 216 1.15 -6.63 -17.38
CA SER A 216 1.03 -8.00 -17.89
C SER A 216 1.64 -9.01 -16.91
N ALA A 217 2.89 -8.80 -16.50
CA ALA A 217 3.58 -9.70 -15.57
C ALA A 217 2.85 -9.82 -14.23
N LEU A 218 2.27 -8.72 -13.72
CA LEU A 218 1.48 -8.73 -12.50
C LEU A 218 0.19 -9.55 -12.63
N LEU A 219 -0.48 -9.52 -13.79
CA LEU A 219 -1.65 -10.36 -14.06
C LEU A 219 -1.29 -11.84 -14.20
N ASP A 220 -0.13 -12.14 -14.78
CA ASP A 220 0.36 -13.52 -14.88
C ASP A 220 0.62 -14.10 -13.48
N ASP A 221 1.22 -13.31 -12.60
CA ASP A 221 1.50 -13.70 -11.20
C ASP A 221 0.25 -13.74 -10.31
N PHE A 222 -0.73 -12.87 -10.58
CA PHE A 222 -1.95 -12.71 -9.78
C PHE A 222 -3.21 -12.67 -10.67
N PRO A 223 -3.58 -13.79 -11.32
CA PRO A 223 -4.64 -13.82 -12.33
C PRO A 223 -6.02 -13.44 -11.78
N ARG A 224 -6.22 -13.59 -10.47
CA ARG A 224 -7.48 -13.29 -9.78
C ARG A 224 -7.53 -11.90 -9.16
N ALA A 225 -6.49 -11.09 -9.33
CA ALA A 225 -6.41 -9.76 -8.71
C ALA A 225 -7.62 -8.88 -9.08
N ARG A 226 -8.05 -8.90 -10.34
CA ARG A 226 -9.20 -8.10 -10.80
C ARG A 226 -10.53 -8.52 -10.18
N GLU A 227 -10.69 -9.80 -9.83
CA GLU A 227 -11.88 -10.32 -9.14
C GLU A 227 -12.00 -9.78 -7.70
N PHE A 228 -10.90 -9.29 -7.11
CA PHE A 228 -10.93 -8.75 -5.75
C PHE A 228 -11.86 -7.54 -5.67
N ARG A 229 -12.84 -7.55 -4.77
CA ARG A 229 -13.68 -6.38 -4.46
C ARG A 229 -13.06 -5.52 -3.37
N ARG A 230 -12.64 -4.31 -3.71
CA ARG A 230 -12.10 -3.34 -2.74
C ARG A 230 -13.23 -2.75 -1.89
N PRO A 231 -13.16 -2.84 -0.56
CA PRO A 231 -14.14 -2.24 0.33
C PRO A 231 -14.32 -0.75 0.03
N GLY A 232 -15.57 -0.31 -0.16
CA GLY A 232 -15.92 1.08 -0.47
C GLY A 232 -15.75 1.47 -1.94
N PHE A 233 -14.73 0.98 -2.64
CA PHE A 233 -14.41 1.40 -4.01
C PHE A 233 -15.13 0.60 -5.11
N ASP A 234 -15.31 -0.71 -4.93
CA ASP A 234 -15.89 -1.59 -5.94
C ASP A 234 -17.28 -2.09 -5.50
N ARG A 235 -18.18 -2.33 -6.46
CA ARG A 235 -19.51 -2.92 -6.26
C ARG A 235 -19.54 -4.37 -6.75
#